data_AF-T2IWF2-F1
#
_entry.id   AF-T2IWF2-F1
#
_cell.length_a   1.000
_cell.length_b   1.000
_cell.length_c   1.000
_cell.angle_alpha   90.00
_cell.angle_beta   90.00
_cell.angle_gamma   90.00
#
_symmetry.space_group_name_H-M   'P 1'
#
loop_
_entity.id
_entity.type
_entity.pdbx_description
1 polymer ?
#
loop_
_entity_poly.entity_id
_entity_poly.type
_entity_poly.pdbx_seq_one_letter_code
_entity_poly.pdbx_strand_id
1 'polypeptide(L)'
;MGVSPTRCLHQEDKPQDYWDDSLEQATHKRNCQMKDAVNKAARFIVHYCLRHQIGNIVFGWNDRQKDSINIGKTNNQTAVAPLGETPRPHCLNFVQIPTARLKNRIQELAESVGIIFTEIEEAYSSQASFLDNDLVPKYGEKPKGYKFSGKRIKRGLYQTAKGWLVNADIQAAGNCLRKVATQLGLNLVKLGKEVLSLPKRYYLDSLSRSYRKQAEMWIYPIEA
;
A
#
# COMPACT_ATOMS: atom_id res chain seq x y z
N MET A 1 21.12 20.01 -12.86
CA MET A 1 20.64 21.08 -11.97
C MET A 1 19.49 20.51 -11.15
N GLY A 2 19.77 20.10 -9.92
CA GLY A 2 18.85 19.35 -9.07
C GLY A 2 17.74 20.22 -8.51
N VAL A 3 16.51 19.69 -8.48
CA VAL A 3 15.33 20.38 -7.96
C VAL A 3 15.28 20.18 -6.45
N SER A 4 15.42 21.26 -5.68
CA SER A 4 15.39 21.25 -4.21
C SER A 4 14.04 20.77 -3.67
N PRO A 5 14.01 19.92 -2.64
CA PRO A 5 12.78 19.56 -1.95
C PRO A 5 12.26 20.75 -1.15
N THR A 6 10.95 20.85 -1.05
CA THR A 6 10.19 21.98 -0.50
C THR A 6 10.70 22.38 0.90
N ARG A 7 11.34 23.56 0.99
CA ARG A 7 11.72 24.21 2.25
C ARG A 7 10.46 24.50 3.07
N CYS A 8 10.49 24.14 4.36
CA CYS A 8 9.57 24.73 5.32
C CYS A 8 9.85 26.23 5.41
N LEU A 9 8.82 27.07 5.67
CA LEU A 9 8.94 28.54 5.77
C LEU A 9 10.06 29.03 6.72
N HIS A 10 10.57 28.17 7.61
CA HIS A 10 11.71 28.44 8.51
C HIS A 10 13.09 28.31 7.87
N GLN A 11 13.19 27.83 6.62
CA GLN A 11 14.46 27.58 5.95
C GLN A 11 14.79 28.62 4.86
N GLU A 12 13.94 29.62 4.60
CA GLU A 12 14.06 30.47 3.40
C GLU A 12 15.42 31.19 3.23
N ASP A 13 16.18 31.40 4.31
CA ASP A 13 17.51 32.05 4.26
C ASP A 13 18.67 31.27 4.91
N LYS A 14 18.54 29.94 5.11
CA LYS A 14 19.53 29.17 5.91
C LYS A 14 20.27 28.09 5.08
N PRO A 15 21.56 27.80 5.33
CA PRO A 15 22.34 26.85 4.53
C PRO A 15 21.70 25.46 4.46
N GLN A 16 22.02 24.68 3.42
CA GLN A 16 21.43 23.34 3.15
C GLN A 16 21.57 22.38 4.34
N ASP A 17 22.59 22.56 5.17
CA ASP A 17 22.88 21.79 6.39
C ASP A 17 22.39 22.46 7.68
N TYR A 18 21.43 23.38 7.59
CA TYR A 18 20.88 24.06 8.76
C TYR A 18 20.04 23.11 9.62
N TRP A 19 20.53 22.85 10.82
CA TRP A 19 19.88 22.08 11.88
C TRP A 19 19.39 23.01 13.00
N ASP A 20 18.19 22.75 13.51
CA ASP A 20 17.56 23.49 14.62
C ASP A 20 16.85 22.46 15.51
N ASP A 21 16.91 22.63 16.83
CA ASP A 21 16.22 21.80 17.82
C ASP A 21 14.72 21.69 17.52
N SER A 22 14.13 22.76 16.96
CA SER A 22 12.73 22.79 16.52
C SER A 22 12.45 21.85 15.34
N LEU A 23 13.40 21.76 14.39
CA LEU A 23 13.32 20.85 13.24
C LEU A 23 13.56 19.40 13.69
N GLU A 24 14.45 19.18 14.66
CA GLU A 24 14.66 17.87 15.26
C GLU A 24 13.41 17.36 15.97
N GLN A 25 12.79 18.19 16.82
CA GLN A 25 11.56 17.84 17.52
C GLN A 25 10.40 17.54 16.56
N ALA A 26 10.23 18.35 15.50
CA ALA A 26 9.22 18.11 14.48
C ALA A 26 9.46 16.80 13.73
N THR A 27 10.71 16.51 13.37
CA THR A 27 11.12 15.27 12.70
C THR A 27 10.93 14.05 13.59
N HIS A 28 11.32 14.15 14.86
CA HIS A 28 11.15 13.12 15.86
C HIS A 28 9.66 12.80 16.07
N LYS A 29 8.82 13.81 16.30
CA LYS A 29 7.36 13.65 16.46
C LYS A 29 6.73 12.96 15.25
N ARG A 30 7.11 13.37 14.04
CA ARG A 30 6.67 12.74 12.80
C ARG A 30 7.11 11.28 12.73
N ASN A 31 8.36 10.97 13.04
CA ASN A 31 8.89 9.60 13.03
C ASN A 31 8.14 8.70 14.03
N CYS A 32 7.82 9.21 15.22
CA CYS A 32 6.99 8.50 16.19
C CYS A 32 5.58 8.23 15.66
N GLN A 33 4.93 9.23 15.06
CA GLN A 33 3.60 9.07 14.45
C GLN A 33 3.62 8.04 13.31
N MET A 34 4.63 8.08 12.45
CA MET A 34 4.80 7.11 11.36
C MET A 34 5.00 5.69 11.90
N LYS A 35 5.85 5.52 12.92
CA LYS A 35 6.10 4.23 13.57
C LYS A 35 4.83 3.67 14.23
N ASP A 36 4.09 4.52 14.93
CA ASP A 36 2.82 4.15 15.57
C ASP A 36 1.76 3.73 14.53
N ALA A 37 1.60 4.49 13.45
CA ALA A 37 0.68 4.15 12.37
C ALA A 37 1.00 2.80 11.72
N VAL A 38 2.30 2.53 11.46
CA VAL A 38 2.76 1.26 10.91
C VAL A 38 2.44 0.10 11.86
N ASN A 39 2.74 0.25 13.15
CA ASN A 39 2.46 -0.79 14.14
C ASN A 39 0.96 -1.06 14.28
N LYS A 40 0.13 -0.02 14.31
CA LYS A 40 -1.33 -0.16 14.36
C LYS A 40 -1.86 -0.90 13.12
N ALA A 41 -1.37 -0.55 11.93
CA ALA A 41 -1.77 -1.21 10.69
C ALA A 41 -1.38 -2.69 10.68
N ALA A 42 -0.13 -3.00 11.01
CA ALA A 42 0.37 -4.38 11.02
C ALA A 42 -0.39 -5.25 12.04
N ARG A 43 -0.60 -4.74 13.27
CA ARG A 43 -1.39 -5.42 14.31
C ARG A 43 -2.84 -5.65 13.87
N PHE A 44 -3.46 -4.66 13.23
CA PHE A 44 -4.82 -4.78 12.72
C PHE A 44 -4.92 -5.92 11.69
N ILE A 45 -3.99 -5.98 10.74
CA ILE A 45 -3.99 -7.01 9.68
C ILE A 45 -3.81 -8.40 10.29
N VAL A 46 -2.80 -8.59 11.13
CA VAL A 46 -2.52 -9.90 11.76
C VAL A 46 -3.68 -10.36 12.64
N HIS A 47 -4.23 -9.47 13.47
CA HIS A 47 -5.39 -9.80 14.29
C HIS A 47 -6.65 -10.11 13.46
N TYR A 48 -6.85 -9.40 12.34
CA TYR A 48 -7.92 -9.74 11.40
C TYR A 48 -7.73 -11.16 10.86
N CYS A 49 -6.51 -11.52 10.45
CA CYS A 49 -6.20 -12.87 9.97
C CYS A 49 -6.48 -13.94 11.03
N LEU A 50 -6.05 -13.72 12.28
CA LEU A 50 -6.29 -14.66 13.38
C LEU A 50 -7.79 -14.85 13.66
N ARG A 51 -8.55 -13.74 13.73
CA ARG A 51 -10.00 -13.78 13.98
C ARG A 51 -10.77 -14.51 12.87
N HIS A 52 -10.28 -14.44 11.64
CA HIS A 52 -10.91 -15.04 10.46
C HIS A 52 -10.26 -16.36 10.02
N GLN A 53 -9.34 -16.92 10.83
CA GLN A 53 -8.62 -18.16 10.52
C GLN A 53 -7.90 -18.14 9.16
N ILE A 54 -7.30 -17.00 8.82
CA ILE A 54 -6.53 -16.81 7.59
C ILE A 54 -5.07 -17.14 7.88
N GLY A 55 -4.58 -18.25 7.32
CA GLY A 55 -3.20 -18.72 7.52
C GLY A 55 -2.17 -18.18 6.52
N ASN A 56 -2.58 -17.45 5.48
CA ASN A 56 -1.70 -16.97 4.43
C ASN A 56 -1.94 -15.48 4.14
N ILE A 57 -0.87 -14.69 4.15
CA ILE A 57 -0.87 -13.28 3.73
C ILE A 57 0.00 -13.16 2.49
N VAL A 58 -0.58 -12.66 1.39
CA VAL A 58 0.14 -12.37 0.16
C VAL A 58 0.37 -10.87 0.06
N PHE A 59 1.61 -10.46 -0.13
CA PHE A 59 2.00 -9.06 -0.25
C PHE A 59 2.64 -8.78 -1.62
N GLY A 60 2.04 -7.86 -2.37
CA GLY A 60 2.62 -7.35 -3.62
C GLY A 60 3.74 -6.36 -3.32
N TRP A 61 4.95 -6.65 -3.79
CA TRP A 61 6.12 -5.79 -3.67
C TRP A 61 6.74 -5.53 -5.04
N ASN A 62 7.23 -4.31 -5.23
CA ASN A 62 8.01 -3.95 -6.41
C ASN A 62 9.21 -3.14 -5.95
N ASP A 63 10.42 -3.68 -6.16
CA ASP A 63 11.66 -3.09 -5.64
C ASP A 63 11.88 -1.66 -6.12
N ARG A 64 11.35 -1.29 -7.30
CA ARG A 64 11.49 0.04 -7.90
C ARG A 64 10.38 1.02 -7.53
N GLN A 65 9.47 0.66 -6.62
CA GLN A 65 8.32 1.52 -6.28
C GLN A 65 8.73 2.85 -5.62
N LYS A 66 9.95 2.92 -5.04
CA LYS A 66 10.52 4.14 -4.44
C LYS A 66 11.45 4.93 -5.35
N ASP A 67 12.09 4.28 -6.32
CA ASP A 67 13.30 4.86 -6.93
C ASP A 67 13.06 5.77 -8.13
N SER A 68 11.86 5.82 -8.72
CA SER A 68 11.58 6.81 -9.76
C SER A 68 10.09 6.99 -9.97
N ILE A 69 9.40 7.64 -9.04
CA ILE A 69 8.08 8.20 -9.35
C ILE A 69 8.33 9.44 -10.22
N ASN A 70 8.64 9.28 -11.50
CA ASN A 70 8.61 10.38 -12.46
C ASN A 70 7.16 10.56 -12.97
N ILE A 71 6.23 10.69 -12.02
CA ILE A 71 4.84 11.06 -12.29
C ILE A 71 4.84 12.58 -12.25
N GLY A 72 4.41 13.21 -13.36
CA GLY A 72 4.65 14.62 -13.66
C GLY A 72 4.49 15.62 -12.50
N LYS A 73 5.17 16.76 -12.64
CA LYS A 73 5.38 17.84 -11.66
C LYS A 73 4.22 18.07 -10.68
N THR A 74 2.97 17.96 -11.11
CA THR A 74 1.76 18.21 -10.33
C THR A 74 1.47 17.22 -9.18
N ASN A 75 1.93 15.96 -9.25
CA ASN A 75 1.58 14.94 -8.24
C ASN A 75 2.66 14.69 -7.19
N ASN A 76 3.90 15.11 -7.46
CA ASN A 76 5.04 14.89 -6.57
C ASN A 76 5.42 16.12 -5.75
N GLN A 77 4.85 17.28 -6.09
CA GLN A 77 5.14 18.54 -5.41
C GLN A 77 4.14 18.70 -4.26
N THR A 78 4.68 18.74 -3.04
CA THR A 78 4.13 19.52 -1.93
C THR A 78 3.75 20.88 -2.50
N ALA A 79 2.45 21.07 -2.76
CA ALA A 79 1.93 22.27 -3.40
C ALA A 79 2.25 23.49 -2.53
N VAL A 80 3.23 24.29 -2.94
CA VAL A 80 3.23 25.72 -2.65
C VAL A 80 2.21 26.30 -3.62
N ALA A 81 1.05 26.70 -3.11
CA ALA A 81 0.05 27.39 -3.90
C ALA A 81 0.62 28.76 -4.34
N PRO A 82 0.30 29.24 -5.56
CA PRO A 82 0.49 30.65 -5.89
C PRO A 82 -0.24 31.52 -4.85
N LEU A 83 0.35 32.65 -4.48
CA LEU A 83 -0.19 33.59 -3.49
C LEU A 83 -1.66 33.91 -3.83
N GLY A 84 -2.61 33.42 -3.02
CA GLY A 84 -4.04 33.75 -3.14
C GLY A 84 -5.02 32.57 -3.20
N GLU A 85 -4.58 31.33 -3.38
CA GLU A 85 -5.47 30.15 -3.36
C GLU A 85 -5.16 29.21 -2.19
N THR A 86 -6.20 28.69 -1.53
CA THR A 86 -6.04 27.70 -0.46
C THR A 86 -5.56 26.35 -1.05
N PRO A 87 -4.48 25.74 -0.53
CA PRO A 87 -4.02 24.46 -1.01
C PRO A 87 -5.08 23.37 -0.74
N ARG A 88 -5.52 22.68 -1.78
CA ARG A 88 -6.39 21.49 -1.63
C ARG A 88 -5.60 20.40 -0.87
N PRO A 89 -6.09 19.86 0.26
CA PRO A 89 -5.32 18.98 1.15
C PRO A 89 -5.22 17.54 0.64
N HIS A 90 -5.23 17.34 -0.68
CA HIS A 90 -5.35 16.02 -1.30
C HIS A 90 -4.24 15.74 -2.31
N CYS A 91 -2.99 16.05 -1.96
CA CYS A 91 -1.82 15.58 -2.69
C CYS A 91 -1.37 14.22 -2.13
N LEU A 92 -1.34 13.19 -2.98
CA LEU A 92 -0.91 11.84 -2.64
C LEU A 92 0.62 11.79 -2.52
N ASN A 93 1.15 12.00 -1.32
CA ASN A 93 2.56 11.80 -1.05
C ASN A 93 2.89 10.29 -0.93
N PHE A 94 2.96 9.57 -2.06
CA PHE A 94 3.45 8.19 -2.09
C PHE A 94 4.91 8.06 -1.59
N VAL A 95 5.70 9.12 -1.74
CA VAL A 95 7.12 9.19 -1.33
C VAL A 95 7.29 9.11 0.20
N GLN A 96 6.22 9.32 0.98
CA GLN A 96 6.29 9.36 2.44
C GLN A 96 5.58 8.22 3.15
N ILE A 97 4.97 7.28 2.42
CA ILE A 97 4.38 6.09 3.04
C ILE A 97 5.51 5.07 3.28
N PRO A 98 5.74 4.65 4.52
CA PRO A 98 6.82 3.71 4.85
C PRO A 98 6.39 2.27 4.51
N THR A 99 6.01 2.01 3.25
CA THR A 99 5.49 0.70 2.79
C THR A 99 6.47 -0.44 3.09
N ALA A 100 7.78 -0.19 2.96
CA ALA A 100 8.82 -1.16 3.33
C ALA A 100 8.79 -1.49 4.83
N ARG A 101 8.64 -0.48 5.70
CA ARG A 101 8.55 -0.71 7.15
C ARG A 101 7.27 -1.45 7.50
N LEU A 102 6.17 -1.16 6.81
CA LEU A 102 4.90 -1.87 7.00
C LEU A 102 5.01 -3.33 6.57
N LYS A 103 5.58 -3.61 5.40
CA LYS A 103 5.85 -4.97 4.92
C LYS A 103 6.64 -5.77 5.96
N ASN A 104 7.82 -5.26 6.34
CA ASN A 104 8.69 -5.95 7.30
C ASN A 104 7.96 -6.19 8.63
N ARG A 105 7.20 -5.19 9.11
CA ARG A 105 6.47 -5.33 10.37
C ARG A 105 5.34 -6.35 10.30
N ILE A 106 4.63 -6.43 9.17
CA ILE A 106 3.60 -7.46 8.96
C ILE A 106 4.26 -8.84 8.91
N GLN A 107 5.37 -8.97 8.20
CA GLN A 107 6.11 -10.23 8.10
C GLN A 107 6.55 -10.72 9.49
N GLU A 108 7.23 -9.87 10.27
CA GLU A 108 7.66 -10.19 11.64
C GLU A 108 6.50 -10.68 12.51
N LEU A 109 5.36 -9.97 12.49
CA LEU A 109 4.19 -10.30 13.31
C LEU A 109 3.42 -11.51 12.78
N ALA A 110 3.43 -11.75 11.48
CA ALA A 110 2.78 -12.92 10.87
C ALA A 110 3.56 -14.19 11.22
N GLU A 111 4.88 -14.16 11.07
CA GLU A 111 5.78 -15.27 11.41
C GLU A 111 5.70 -15.63 12.89
N SER A 112 5.61 -14.63 13.79
CA SER A 112 5.51 -14.89 15.24
C SER A 112 4.24 -15.62 15.67
N VAL A 113 3.16 -15.54 14.87
CA VAL A 113 1.87 -16.21 15.15
C VAL A 113 1.61 -17.39 14.22
N GLY A 114 2.60 -17.80 13.41
CA GLY A 114 2.50 -18.94 12.49
C GLY A 114 1.68 -18.68 11.21
N ILE A 115 1.46 -17.42 10.83
CA ILE A 115 0.87 -17.05 9.53
C ILE A 115 1.97 -17.01 8.47
N ILE A 116 1.74 -17.68 7.35
CA ILE A 116 2.66 -17.70 6.21
C ILE A 116 2.57 -16.36 5.48
N PHE A 117 3.69 -15.65 5.42
CA PHE A 117 3.81 -14.42 4.63
C PHE A 117 4.48 -14.74 3.29
N THR A 118 3.81 -14.44 2.17
CA THR A 118 4.33 -14.65 0.82
C THR A 118 4.46 -13.33 0.09
N GLU A 119 5.69 -12.96 -0.23
CA GLU A 119 5.98 -11.82 -1.07
C GLU A 119 5.91 -12.21 -2.55
N ILE A 120 5.26 -11.37 -3.35
CA ILE A 120 5.18 -11.54 -4.79
C ILE A 120 5.46 -10.25 -5.53
N GLU A 121 5.97 -10.38 -6.74
CA GLU A 121 6.25 -9.26 -7.61
C GLU A 121 4.95 -8.62 -8.16
N GLU A 122 4.73 -7.35 -7.83
CA GLU A 122 3.61 -6.55 -8.31
C GLU A 122 3.87 -5.94 -9.72
N ALA A 123 4.31 -6.76 -10.66
CA ALA A 123 4.43 -6.37 -12.07
C ALA A 123 3.08 -6.51 -12.79
N TYR A 124 2.67 -5.44 -13.48
CA TYR A 124 1.47 -5.34 -14.33
C TYR A 124 0.11 -5.67 -13.67
N SER A 125 0.07 -5.85 -12.34
CA SER A 125 -1.15 -6.16 -11.56
C SER A 125 -2.26 -5.11 -11.72
N SER A 126 -1.90 -3.85 -11.92
CA SER A 126 -2.83 -2.73 -12.05
C SER A 126 -3.33 -2.52 -13.49
N GLN A 127 -2.79 -3.26 -14.46
CA GLN A 127 -3.13 -3.15 -15.89
C GLN A 127 -3.90 -4.38 -16.36
N ALA A 128 -3.49 -5.57 -15.93
CA ALA A 128 -4.16 -6.81 -16.26
C ALA A 128 -5.57 -6.88 -15.64
N SER A 129 -6.53 -7.40 -16.39
CA SER A 129 -7.86 -7.71 -15.88
C SER A 129 -7.85 -9.06 -15.18
N PHE A 130 -8.28 -9.10 -13.91
CA PHE A 130 -8.46 -10.37 -13.21
C PHE A 130 -9.61 -11.15 -13.83
N LEU A 131 -10.75 -10.48 -14.07
CA LEU A 131 -12.00 -11.11 -14.50
C LEU A 131 -11.98 -11.61 -15.94
N ASP A 132 -11.15 -11.00 -16.79
CA ASP A 132 -10.99 -11.41 -18.19
C ASP A 132 -9.84 -12.42 -18.39
N ASN A 133 -9.24 -12.91 -17.29
CA ASN A 133 -8.11 -13.85 -17.29
C ASN A 133 -6.90 -13.38 -18.11
N ASP A 134 -6.57 -12.08 -18.02
CA ASP A 134 -5.38 -11.54 -18.67
C ASP A 134 -4.10 -12.22 -18.15
N LEU A 135 -3.11 -12.36 -19.05
CA LEU A 135 -1.76 -12.76 -18.66
C LEU A 135 -1.18 -11.71 -17.70
N VAL A 136 -0.62 -12.18 -16.59
CA VAL A 136 0.11 -11.32 -15.62
C VAL A 136 1.59 -11.73 -15.63
N PRO A 137 2.35 -11.30 -16.64
CA PRO A 137 3.76 -11.67 -16.75
C PRO A 137 4.58 -11.04 -15.62
N LYS A 138 5.77 -11.60 -15.37
CA LYS A 138 6.78 -10.92 -14.55
C LYS A 138 7.32 -9.70 -15.28
N TYR A 139 8.00 -8.82 -14.57
CA TYR A 139 8.59 -7.63 -15.20
C TYR A 139 9.55 -8.03 -16.33
N GLY A 140 9.40 -7.44 -17.51
CA GLY A 140 10.23 -7.73 -18.68
C GLY A 140 9.80 -8.94 -19.52
N GLU A 141 8.95 -9.82 -18.99
CA GLU A 141 8.45 -11.02 -19.72
C GLU A 141 7.17 -10.73 -20.54
N LYS A 142 6.78 -9.46 -20.65
CA LYS A 142 5.59 -9.08 -21.40
C LYS A 142 5.80 -9.36 -22.90
N PRO A 143 4.93 -10.16 -23.57
CA PRO A 143 5.04 -10.37 -25.00
C PRO A 143 4.92 -9.05 -25.77
N LYS A 144 5.75 -8.88 -26.81
CA LYS A 144 5.69 -7.70 -27.68
C LYS A 144 4.30 -7.61 -28.32
N GLY A 145 3.66 -6.45 -28.21
CA GLY A 145 2.30 -6.22 -28.74
C GLY A 145 1.16 -6.69 -27.83
N TYR A 146 1.43 -7.29 -26.67
CA TYR A 146 0.36 -7.71 -25.75
C TYR A 146 -0.39 -6.51 -25.18
N LYS A 147 -1.70 -6.47 -25.43
CA LYS A 147 -2.63 -5.46 -24.94
C LYS A 147 -3.51 -6.09 -23.87
N PHE A 148 -3.47 -5.51 -22.67
CA PHE A 148 -4.40 -5.87 -21.61
C PHE A 148 -5.83 -5.57 -22.04
N SER A 149 -6.76 -6.44 -21.64
CA SER A 149 -8.15 -6.38 -22.09
C SER A 149 -8.93 -5.28 -21.37
N GLY A 150 -8.62 -5.03 -20.10
CA GLY A 150 -9.18 -3.95 -19.31
C GLY A 150 -8.32 -2.68 -19.25
N LYS A 151 -8.88 -1.64 -18.64
CA LYS A 151 -8.26 -0.32 -18.51
C LYS A 151 -8.57 0.31 -17.16
N ARG A 152 -7.56 0.88 -16.51
CA ARG A 152 -7.75 1.76 -15.35
C ARG A 152 -8.26 3.12 -15.83
N ILE A 153 -9.44 3.53 -15.37
CA ILE A 153 -10.04 4.83 -15.71
C ILE A 153 -9.47 5.92 -14.80
N LYS A 154 -9.55 5.71 -13.49
CA LYS A 154 -9.06 6.64 -12.46
C LYS A 154 -8.61 5.89 -11.21
N ARG A 155 -8.08 6.61 -10.21
CA ARG A 155 -7.71 5.99 -8.92
C ARG A 155 -8.94 5.30 -8.31
N GLY A 156 -8.76 4.05 -7.88
CA GLY A 156 -9.81 3.22 -7.32
C GLY A 156 -10.82 2.64 -8.33
N LEU A 157 -10.77 3.01 -9.62
CA LEU A 157 -11.76 2.56 -10.63
C LEU A 157 -11.09 1.91 -11.85
N TYR A 158 -11.45 0.67 -12.10
CA TYR A 158 -10.99 -0.14 -13.23
C TYR A 158 -12.18 -0.60 -14.08
N GLN A 159 -11.98 -0.68 -15.39
CA GLN A 159 -12.96 -1.17 -16.35
C GLN A 159 -12.47 -2.45 -17.01
N THR A 160 -13.27 -3.52 -16.93
CA THR A 160 -12.99 -4.79 -17.60
C THR A 160 -13.27 -4.71 -19.10
N ALA A 161 -12.87 -5.72 -19.87
CA ALA A 161 -13.14 -5.80 -21.31
C ALA A 161 -14.65 -5.80 -21.63
N LYS A 162 -15.45 -6.37 -20.72
CA LYS A 162 -16.92 -6.38 -20.79
C LYS A 162 -17.58 -5.06 -20.39
N GLY A 163 -16.79 -4.04 -20.02
CA GLY A 163 -17.28 -2.72 -19.62
C GLY A 163 -17.69 -2.62 -18.15
N TRP A 164 -17.49 -3.65 -17.33
CA TRP A 164 -17.84 -3.60 -15.90
C TRP A 164 -16.88 -2.73 -15.12
N LEU A 165 -17.43 -1.93 -14.22
CA LEU A 165 -16.67 -1.05 -13.34
C LEU A 165 -16.45 -1.74 -11.99
N VAL A 166 -15.18 -1.86 -11.63
CA VAL A 166 -14.72 -2.62 -10.45
C VAL A 166 -13.62 -1.84 -9.74
N ASN A 167 -13.38 -2.19 -8.47
CA ASN A 167 -12.33 -1.53 -7.70
C ASN A 167 -10.94 -1.93 -8.22
N ALA A 168 -10.10 -0.94 -8.50
CA ALA A 168 -8.76 -1.18 -9.04
C ALA A 168 -7.82 -1.91 -8.07
N ASP A 169 -7.95 -1.65 -6.77
CA ASP A 169 -7.09 -2.24 -5.74
C ASP A 169 -7.47 -3.71 -5.51
N ILE A 170 -8.77 -4.04 -5.54
CA ILE A 170 -9.24 -5.42 -5.50
C ILE A 170 -8.83 -6.21 -6.75
N GLN A 171 -8.92 -5.60 -7.94
CA GLN A 171 -8.43 -6.23 -9.17
C GLN A 171 -6.94 -6.56 -9.07
N ALA A 172 -6.13 -5.61 -8.60
CA ALA A 172 -4.70 -5.83 -8.40
C ALA A 172 -4.44 -6.95 -7.36
N ALA A 173 -5.16 -6.96 -6.25
CA ALA A 173 -5.08 -8.02 -5.24
C ALA A 173 -5.48 -9.40 -5.81
N GLY A 174 -6.50 -9.46 -6.67
CA GLY A 174 -6.91 -10.68 -7.36
C GLY A 174 -5.83 -11.20 -8.31
N ASN A 175 -5.20 -10.31 -9.09
CA ASN A 175 -4.07 -10.67 -9.97
C ASN A 175 -2.87 -11.19 -9.18
N CYS A 176 -2.58 -10.56 -8.04
CA CYS A 176 -1.59 -11.00 -7.07
C CYS A 176 -1.86 -12.43 -6.58
N LEU A 177 -3.07 -12.68 -6.09
CA LEU A 177 -3.50 -14.00 -5.64
C LEU A 177 -3.50 -15.04 -6.77
N ARG A 178 -3.79 -14.64 -8.01
CA ARG A 178 -3.70 -15.54 -9.18
C ARG A 178 -2.28 -16.06 -9.38
N LYS A 179 -1.26 -15.21 -9.26
CA LYS A 179 0.14 -15.63 -9.37
C LYS A 179 0.49 -16.68 -8.31
N VAL A 180 0.07 -16.45 -7.07
CA VAL A 180 0.31 -17.38 -5.95
C VAL A 180 -0.48 -18.67 -6.12
N ALA A 181 -1.74 -18.59 -6.54
CA ALA A 181 -2.58 -19.77 -6.72
C ALA A 181 -2.06 -20.70 -7.82
N THR A 182 -1.46 -20.17 -8.89
CA THR A 182 -0.76 -20.99 -9.88
C THR A 182 0.45 -21.71 -9.29
N GLN A 183 1.16 -21.08 -8.35
CA GLN A 183 2.31 -21.70 -7.67
C GLN A 183 1.89 -22.73 -6.61
N LEU A 184 0.80 -22.49 -5.89
CA LEU A 184 0.33 -23.29 -4.76
C LEU A 184 -0.82 -24.25 -5.10
N GLY A 185 -1.31 -24.27 -6.35
CA GLY A 185 -2.43 -25.10 -6.77
C GLY A 185 -3.79 -24.75 -6.12
N LEU A 186 -4.00 -23.49 -5.73
CA LEU A 186 -5.20 -23.06 -4.99
C LEU A 186 -6.41 -22.84 -5.93
N ASN A 187 -7.60 -23.19 -5.45
CA ASN A 187 -8.85 -22.95 -6.18
C ASN A 187 -9.33 -21.50 -6.02
N LEU A 188 -9.41 -20.78 -7.15
CA LEU A 188 -9.77 -19.36 -7.21
C LEU A 188 -11.26 -19.06 -7.43
N VAL A 189 -12.15 -20.07 -7.47
CA VAL A 189 -13.57 -19.86 -7.83
C VAL A 189 -14.26 -18.85 -6.91
N LYS A 190 -13.95 -18.86 -5.61
CA LYS A 190 -14.51 -17.88 -4.65
C LYS A 190 -14.01 -16.45 -4.90
N LEU A 191 -12.78 -16.30 -5.42
CA LEU A 191 -12.14 -15.00 -5.65
C LEU A 191 -12.87 -14.18 -6.72
N GLY A 192 -13.45 -14.83 -7.73
CA GLY A 192 -14.23 -14.15 -8.78
C GLY A 192 -15.39 -13.31 -8.24
N LYS A 193 -16.08 -13.79 -7.19
CA LYS A 193 -17.17 -13.05 -6.55
C LYS A 193 -16.64 -11.87 -5.72
N GLU A 194 -15.58 -12.10 -4.95
CA GLU A 194 -14.97 -11.07 -4.11
C GLU A 194 -14.39 -9.92 -4.93
N VAL A 195 -13.92 -10.19 -6.14
CA VAL A 195 -13.36 -9.17 -7.04
C VAL A 195 -14.41 -8.16 -7.54
N LEU A 196 -15.68 -8.54 -7.50
CA LEU A 196 -16.82 -7.67 -7.82
C LEU A 196 -17.35 -6.90 -6.61
N SER A 197 -16.84 -7.16 -5.40
CA SER A 197 -17.26 -6.50 -4.17
C SER A 197 -16.63 -5.11 -4.02
N LEU A 198 -17.22 -4.28 -3.15
CA LEU A 198 -16.58 -3.04 -2.70
C LEU A 198 -15.72 -3.32 -1.46
N PRO A 199 -14.46 -2.85 -1.42
CA PRO A 199 -13.60 -3.08 -0.27
C PRO A 199 -14.11 -2.27 0.92
N LYS A 200 -14.18 -2.92 2.09
CA LYS A 200 -14.50 -2.22 3.33
C LYS A 200 -13.33 -1.34 3.74
N ARG A 201 -13.60 -0.05 3.97
CA ARG A 201 -12.60 0.89 4.46
C ARG A 201 -12.53 0.83 5.99
N TYR A 202 -11.32 0.64 6.51
CA TYR A 202 -11.04 0.66 7.95
C TYR A 202 -10.25 1.92 8.32
N TYR A 203 -10.65 2.57 9.41
CA TYR A 203 -9.96 3.72 9.99
C TYR A 203 -9.23 3.25 11.25
N LEU A 204 -7.90 3.22 11.21
CA LEU A 204 -7.09 2.64 12.30
C LEU A 204 -7.16 3.47 13.60
N ASP A 205 -7.39 4.77 13.47
CA ASP A 205 -7.50 5.68 14.62
C ASP A 205 -8.80 5.52 15.40
N SER A 206 -9.86 4.99 14.78
CA SER A 206 -11.17 4.77 15.39
C SER A 206 -11.43 3.33 15.85
N LEU A 207 -10.41 2.46 15.83
CA LEU A 207 -10.53 1.09 16.36
C LEU A 207 -10.89 1.12 17.86
N SER A 208 -11.85 0.28 18.26
CA SER A 208 -12.30 0.21 19.65
C SER A 208 -11.17 -0.22 20.59
N ARG A 209 -11.20 0.25 21.85
CA ARG A 209 -10.22 -0.16 22.87
C ARG A 209 -10.19 -1.67 23.08
N SER A 210 -11.35 -2.32 23.02
CA SER A 210 -11.47 -3.79 23.12
C SER A 210 -10.74 -4.48 21.96
N TYR A 211 -10.93 -4.03 20.72
CA TYR A 211 -10.23 -4.60 19.56
C TYR A 211 -8.71 -4.47 19.69
N ARG A 212 -8.23 -3.31 20.18
CA ARG A 212 -6.79 -3.08 20.40
C ARG A 212 -6.21 -4.03 21.46
N LYS A 213 -6.92 -4.22 22.59
CA LYS A 213 -6.50 -5.16 23.63
C LYS A 213 -6.48 -6.61 23.15
N GLN A 214 -7.50 -7.03 22.39
CA GLN A 214 -7.55 -8.36 21.80
C GLN A 214 -6.37 -8.57 20.82
N ALA A 215 -6.10 -7.60 19.94
CA ALA A 215 -4.97 -7.68 19.03
C ALA A 215 -3.63 -7.82 19.76
N GLU A 216 -3.44 -7.15 20.89
CA GLU A 216 -2.21 -7.28 21.70
C GLU A 216 -2.08 -8.64 22.37
N MET A 217 -3.16 -9.16 22.98
CA MET A 217 -3.17 -10.45 23.68
C MET A 217 -2.84 -11.64 22.77
N TRP A 218 -3.23 -11.60 21.50
CA TRP A 218 -2.99 -12.70 20.56
C TRP A 218 -1.58 -12.69 19.98
N ILE A 219 -0.93 -11.53 19.96
CA ILE A 219 0.45 -11.38 19.48
C ILE A 219 1.45 -11.69 20.60
N TYR A 220 1.09 -11.35 21.83
CA TYR A 220 1.87 -11.65 23.03
C TYR A 220 0.99 -12.46 23.98
N PRO A 221 0.80 -13.77 23.75
CA PRO A 221 0.09 -14.60 24.70
C PRO A 221 0.82 -14.48 26.04
N ILE A 222 0.10 -14.07 27.08
CA ILE A 222 0.60 -14.15 28.45
C ILE A 222 0.82 -15.65 28.69
N GLU A 223 2.08 -16.07 28.83
CA GLU A 223 2.38 -17.44 29.23
C GLU A 223 1.61 -17.73 30.53
N ALA A 224 0.73 -18.72 30.45
CA ALA A 224 -0.08 -19.20 31.57
C ALA A 224 0.67 -20.32 32.31
#